data_AF-A0A2E3PVT0-F1
#
_entry.id   AF-A0A2E3PVT0-F1
#
_cell.length_a   1.000
_cell.length_b   1.000
_cell.length_c   1.000
_cell.angle_alpha   90.00
_cell.angle_beta   90.00
_cell.angle_gamma   90.00
#
_symmetry.space_group_name_H-M   'P 1'
#
loop_
_entity.id
_entity.type
_entity.pdbx_description
1 polymer ?
#
loop_
_entity_poly.entity_id
_entity_poly.type
_entity_poly.pdbx_seq_one_letter_code
_entity_poly.pdbx_strand_id
1 'polypeptide(L)' 'MNVADPSFVTFSINVNRYIYEGDLDGALRLIGDYMKKNKLTASIEAVVTIPLDDRAGGSPPSVQ' A
#
# COMPACT_ATOMS: atom_id res chain seq x y z
N MET A 1 0.64 -30.18 5.58
CA MET A 1 1.25 -28.95 6.15
C MET A 1 1.87 -28.18 5.01
N ASN A 2 1.39 -26.98 4.73
CA ASN A 2 1.98 -26.11 3.72
C ASN A 2 3.28 -25.56 4.31
N VAL A 3 4.42 -26.11 3.92
CA VAL A 3 5.73 -25.60 4.35
C VAL A 3 5.87 -24.24 3.67
N ALA A 4 5.71 -23.17 4.44
CA ALA A 4 5.92 -21.82 3.93
C ALA A 4 7.31 -21.77 3.29
N ASP A 5 7.38 -21.32 2.04
CA ASP A 5 8.64 -21.26 1.34
C ASP A 5 9.60 -20.37 2.16
N PRO A 6 10.74 -20.88 2.62
CA PRO A 6 11.63 -20.13 3.50
C PRO A 6 12.16 -18.86 2.82
N SER A 7 12.19 -18.82 1.48
CA SER A 7 12.51 -17.60 0.73
C SER A 7 11.43 -16.54 0.87
N PHE A 8 10.15 -16.94 0.94
CA PHE A 8 9.03 -16.00 1.09
C PHE A 8 8.98 -15.42 2.50
N VAL A 9 9.19 -16.25 3.53
CA VAL A 9 9.22 -15.79 4.94
C VAL A 9 10.38 -14.82 5.17
N THR A 10 11.56 -15.13 4.62
CA THR A 10 12.72 -14.23 4.73
C THR A 10 12.50 -12.91 4.00
N PHE A 11 11.84 -12.95 2.84
CA PHE A 11 11.47 -11.76 2.09
C PHE A 11 10.51 -10.87 2.89
N SER A 12 9.42 -11.43 3.45
CA SER A 12 8.42 -10.65 4.18
C SER A 12 8.96 -10.03 5.46
N ILE A 13 9.82 -10.73 6.20
CA ILE A 13 10.52 -10.19 7.38
C ILE A 13 11.36 -8.96 7.00
N ASN A 14 12.11 -9.04 5.90
CA ASN A 14 12.96 -7.93 5.48
C ASN A 14 12.16 -6.71 5.00
N VAL A 15 11.06 -6.92 4.28
CA VAL A 15 10.16 -5.82 3.90
C VAL A 15 9.60 -5.12 5.15
N ASN A 16 9.12 -5.88 6.14
CA ASN A 16 8.61 -5.31 7.38
C ASN A 16 9.68 -4.52 8.15
N ARG A 17 10.91 -5.03 8.17
CA ARG A 17 12.06 -4.33 8.78
C ARG A 17 12.30 -2.97 8.11
N TYR A 18 12.38 -2.93 6.77
CA TYR A 18 12.58 -1.67 6.04
C TYR A 18 11.46 -0.66 6.30
N ILE A 19 10.20 -1.11 6.33
CA ILE A 19 9.05 -0.26 6.65
C ILE A 19 9.15 0.28 8.08
N TYR A 20 9.51 -0.56 9.05
CA TYR A 20 9.68 -0.15 10.44
C TYR A 20 10.82 0.85 10.64
N GLU A 21 11.92 0.68 9.90
CA GLU A 21 13.06 1.60 9.88
C GLU A 21 12.76 2.91 9.14
N GLY A 22 11.63 3.00 8.42
CA GLY A 22 11.26 4.16 7.60
C GLY A 22 11.97 4.22 6.24
N ASP A 23 12.74 3.19 5.89
CA ASP A 23 13.45 3.08 4.60
C ASP A 23 12.52 2.45 3.54
N LEU A 24 11.62 3.29 3.03
CA LEU A 24 10.65 2.89 2.00
C LEU A 24 11.34 2.55 0.67
N ASP A 25 12.43 3.23 0.32
CA ASP A 25 13.20 2.96 -0.90
C ASP A 25 13.81 1.55 -0.86
N GLY A 26 14.40 1.17 0.28
CA GLY A 26 14.90 -0.17 0.53
C GLY A 26 13.81 -1.24 0.42
N ALA A 27 12.63 -0.98 0.99
CA ALA A 27 11.48 -1.88 0.90
C ALA A 27 11.03 -2.08 -0.56
N LEU A 28 10.83 -0.99 -1.30
CA LEU A 28 10.36 -1.03 -2.69
C LEU A 28 11.36 -1.71 -3.62
N ARG A 29 12.66 -1.47 -3.42
CA ARG A 29 13.71 -2.16 -4.19
C ARG A 29 13.67 -3.67 -3.95
N LEU A 30 13.57 -4.10 -2.69
CA LEU A 30 13.50 -5.52 -2.34
C LEU A 30 12.26 -6.20 -2.96
N ILE A 31 11.11 -5.51 -2.93
CA ILE A 31 9.87 -5.97 -3.57
C ILE A 31 10.10 -6.11 -5.08
N GLY A 32 10.66 -5.09 -5.74
CA GLY A 32 10.93 -5.12 -7.18
C GLY A 32 11.85 -6.26 -7.61
N ASP A 33 12.91 -6.52 -6.84
CA ASP A 33 13.86 -7.61 -7.11
C ASP A 33 13.19 -9.00 -6.92
N TYR A 34 12.39 -9.15 -5.88
CA TYR A 34 11.60 -10.37 -5.65
C TYR A 34 10.61 -10.62 -6.80
N MET A 35 9.96 -9.58 -7.30
CA MET A 35 9.01 -9.68 -8.40
C MET A 35 9.69 -10.07 -9.72
N LYS A 36 10.84 -9.46 -10.05
CA LYS A 36 11.63 -9.84 -11.23
C LYS A 36 12.06 -11.30 -11.20
N LYS A 37 12.56 -11.77 -10.05
CA LYS A 37 13.02 -13.16 -9.87
C LYS A 37 11.89 -14.17 -10.09
N ASN A 38 10.68 -13.83 -9.64
CA ASN A 38 9.50 -14.72 -9.70
C ASN A 38 8.57 -14.44 -10.89
N LYS A 39 8.96 -13.54 -11.81
CA LYS A 39 8.15 -13.12 -12.97
C LYS A 39 6.76 -12.62 -12.57
N LEU A 40 6.68 -11.89 -11.46
CA LEU A 40 5.46 -11.29 -10.95
C LEU A 40 5.29 -9.88 -11.54
N THR A 41 4.07 -9.52 -11.88
CA THR A 41 3.73 -8.19 -12.38
C THR A 41 3.02 -7.41 -11.27
N ALA A 42 3.41 -6.17 -11.05
CA ALA A 42 2.73 -5.31 -10.08
C ALA A 42 1.35 -4.93 -10.63
N SER A 43 0.32 -5.11 -9.82
CA SER A 43 -0.96 -4.46 -10.04
C SER A 43 -0.88 -3.09 -9.38
N ILE A 44 -1.07 -2.02 -10.16
CA ILE A 44 -1.24 -0.68 -9.63
C ILE A 44 -2.74 -0.49 -9.42
N GLU A 45 -3.20 -0.61 -8.18
CA GLU A 45 -4.55 -0.19 -7.81
C GLU A 45 -4.50 1.29 -7.41
N ALA A 46 -5.15 2.13 -8.21
CA ALA A 46 -5.27 3.55 -7.90
C ALA A 46 -6.26 3.71 -6.73
N VAL A 47 -5.77 4.08 -5.55
CA VAL A 47 -6.62 4.50 -4.43
C VAL A 47 -7.09 5.92 -4.72
N VAL A 48 -8.29 6.06 -5.27
CA VAL A 48 -8.90 7.38 -5.48
C VAL A 48 -9.52 7.81 -4.15
N THR A 49 -8.97 8.85 -3.53
CA THR A 49 -9.63 9.50 -2.40
C THR A 49 -10.89 10.16 -2.92
N ILE A 50 -12.06 9.72 -2.46
CA ILE A 50 -13.32 10.41 -2.73
C ILE A 50 -13.25 11.71 -1.92
N PRO A 51 -13.17 12.91 -2.54
CA PRO A 51 -13.31 14.13 -1.77
C PRO A 51 -14.69 14.10 -1.11
N LEU A 52 -14.73 14.26 0.22
CA LEU A 52 -15.98 14.54 0.92
C LEU A 52 -16.46 15.89 0.38
N ASP A 53 -17.53 15.87 -0.42
CA ASP A 53 -18.15 17.07 -0.94
C ASP A 53 -18.70 17.87 0.27
N ASP A 54 -17.98 18.93 0.66
CA ASP A 54 -18.31 19.78 1.81
C ASP A 54 -19.54 20.69 1.53
N ARG A 55 -20.36 20.41 0.50
CA ARG A 55 -21.60 21.15 0.22
C ARG A 55 -22.74 20.92 1.20
N ALA A 56 -22.45 20.50 2.44
CA ALA A 56 -23.36 20.65 3.57
C ALA A 56 -23.41 22.11 4.08
N GLY A 57 -23.41 23.09 3.17
CA GLY A 57 -23.62 24.51 3.46
C GLY A 57 -25.06 24.92 3.15
N GLY A 58 -26.03 24.22 3.73
CA GLY A 58 -27.42 24.65 3.68
C GLY A 58 -27.59 25.92 4.51
N SER A 59 -27.66 27.09 3.87
CA SER A 59 -28.16 28.29 4.53
C SER A 59 -29.60 28.00 5.01
N PRO A 60 -29.93 28.18 6.30
CA PRO A 60 -31.31 28.03 6.75
C PRO A 60 -32.18 29.09 6.05
N PRO A 61 -33.43 28.76 5.70
CA PRO A 61 -34.31 29.73 5.06
C PRO A 61 -34.62 30.87 6.04
N SER A 62 -34.36 32.11 5.63
CA SER A 62 -34.82 33.31 6.33
C SER A 62 -36.33 33.36 6.27
N VAL A 63 -36.99 33.25 7.43
CA VAL A 63 -38.43 33.48 7.57
C VAL A 63 -38.67 34.98 7.39
N GLN A 64 -39.36 35.36 6.32
CA GLN A 64 -39.94 36.69 6.11
C GLN A 64 -41.41 36.67 6.50
#